data_AF-A0AAV3PFZ7-F1
#
_entry.id   AF-A0AAV3PFZ7-F1
#
_cell.length_a   1.000
_cell.length_b   1.000
_cell.length_c   1.000
_cell.angle_alpha   90.00
_cell.angle_beta   90.00
_cell.angle_gamma   90.00
#
_symmetry.space_group_name_H-M   'P 1'
#
loop_
_entity.id
_entity.type
_entity.pdbx_description
1 polymer ?
#
loop_
_entity_poly.entity_id
_entity_poly.type
_entity_poly.pdbx_seq_one_letter_code
_entity_poly.pdbx_strand_id
1 'polypeptide(L)'
;MGSRRISQEAFDEMVKENIDELGMEPTEALQDAIHTLSLQGVSLSGIVTSENNPVVDTLDLLKRGMEGGKYELLDALNHLLIDEASANVAIATRNGALELLIRISSDLQQGAHPYLLSALNALASLLHDLESTEVFRKNDGPNIIVSILNDGSTNPSILNSAFSVVAAAATGNEVLKELFMDLKVDHLIVRTLRENTKEGIPCIYDALCILLTSDDNRVVASQVSTPNKS
;
A
#
# COMPACT_ATOMS: atom_id res chain seq x y z
N MET A 1 -15.50 15.88 5.57
CA MET A 1 -14.87 16.86 6.48
C MET A 1 -13.44 16.41 6.67
N GLY A 2 -12.44 17.16 6.16
CA GLY A 2 -11.04 16.75 6.27
C GLY A 2 -10.56 16.92 7.70
N SER A 3 -10.24 15.82 8.38
CA SER A 3 -9.57 15.86 9.68
C SER A 3 -8.17 16.47 9.50
N ARG A 4 -7.80 17.44 10.34
CA ARG A 4 -6.46 18.03 10.35
C ARG A 4 -5.45 16.91 10.64
N ARG A 5 -4.37 16.78 9.86
CA ARG A 5 -3.31 15.77 10.07
C ARG A 5 -2.09 16.41 10.74
N ILE A 6 -1.31 15.61 11.46
CA ILE A 6 -0.01 15.98 12.07
C ILE A 6 1.09 15.07 11.51
N SER A 7 2.34 15.52 11.50
CA SER A 7 3.52 14.68 11.17
C SER A 7 4.06 13.95 12.41
N GLN A 8 4.88 12.92 12.23
CA GLN A 8 5.49 12.23 13.37
C GLN A 8 6.42 13.17 14.12
N GLU A 9 7.19 13.99 13.40
CA GLU A 9 8.14 14.94 14.00
C GLU A 9 7.42 15.98 14.87
N ALA A 10 6.29 16.52 14.40
CA ALA A 10 5.52 17.49 15.16
C ALA A 10 4.81 16.85 16.37
N PHE A 11 4.43 15.57 16.27
CA PHE A 11 3.92 14.81 17.41
C PHE A 11 5.01 14.57 18.46
N ASP A 12 6.18 14.11 18.02
CA ASP A 12 7.33 13.85 18.90
C ASP A 12 7.85 15.13 19.55
N GLU A 13 7.85 16.25 18.83
CA GLU A 13 8.20 17.58 19.37
C GLU A 13 7.21 18.01 20.45
N MET A 14 5.90 17.85 20.24
CA MET A 14 4.89 18.13 21.27
C MET A 14 5.06 17.26 22.52
N VAL A 15 5.33 15.96 22.36
CA VAL A 15 5.59 15.06 23.50
C VAL A 15 6.86 15.49 24.23
N LYS A 16 7.90 15.88 23.50
CA LYS A 16 9.15 16.35 24.07
C LYS A 16 8.99 17.67 24.81
N GLU A 17 8.25 18.63 24.26
CA GLU A 17 7.91 19.90 24.94
C GLU A 17 7.14 19.64 26.24
N ASN A 18 6.19 18.70 26.24
CA ASN A 18 5.50 18.29 27.45
C ASN A 18 6.45 17.72 28.53
N ILE A 19 7.49 16.98 28.14
CA ILE A 19 8.50 16.47 29.09
C ILE A 19 9.42 17.61 29.56
N ASP A 20 10.01 18.36 28.64
CA ASP A 20 11.06 19.34 28.91
C ASP A 20 10.53 20.62 29.58
N GLU A 21 9.35 21.10 29.18
CA GLU A 21 8.78 22.37 29.65
C GLU A 21 7.77 22.19 30.78
N LEU A 22 6.97 21.11 30.75
CA LEU A 22 5.96 20.83 31.78
C LEU A 22 6.45 19.84 32.85
N GLY A 23 7.61 19.22 32.64
CA GLY A 23 8.20 18.26 33.58
C GLY A 23 7.39 16.98 33.73
N MET A 24 6.58 16.64 32.71
CA MET A 24 5.75 15.44 32.72
C MET A 24 6.60 14.18 32.57
N GLU A 25 6.14 13.08 33.18
CA GLU A 25 6.73 11.77 32.92
C GLU A 25 6.49 11.35 31.45
N PRO A 26 7.39 10.57 30.82
CA PRO A 26 7.28 10.25 29.39
C PRO A 26 5.92 9.64 28.98
N THR A 27 5.39 8.75 29.81
CA THR A 27 4.08 8.12 29.57
C THR A 27 2.92 9.11 29.75
N GLU A 28 3.04 10.05 30.68
CA GLU A 28 2.06 11.11 30.91
C GLU A 28 2.06 12.12 29.76
N ALA A 29 3.24 12.58 29.35
CA ALA A 29 3.43 13.50 28.22
C ALA A 29 2.83 12.94 26.91
N LEU A 30 3.02 11.65 26.65
CA LEU A 30 2.47 10.95 25.51
C LEU A 30 0.94 10.89 25.54
N GLN A 31 0.35 10.55 26.69
CA GLN A 31 -1.11 10.51 26.85
C GLN A 31 -1.73 11.90 26.72
N ASP A 32 -1.07 12.93 27.27
CA ASP A 32 -1.52 14.30 27.16
C ASP A 32 -1.51 14.80 25.71
N ALA A 33 -0.42 14.54 24.96
CA ALA A 33 -0.33 14.89 23.55
C ALA A 33 -1.44 14.22 22.71
N ILE A 34 -1.66 12.91 22.92
CA ILE A 34 -2.74 12.16 22.26
C ILE A 34 -4.11 12.78 22.58
N HIS A 35 -4.37 13.07 23.85
CA HIS A 35 -5.64 13.62 24.31
C HIS A 35 -5.89 15.03 23.73
N THR A 36 -4.89 15.90 23.80
CA THR A 36 -4.95 17.28 23.29
C THR A 36 -5.21 17.30 21.78
N LEU A 37 -4.47 16.51 20.99
CA LEU A 37 -4.66 16.42 19.55
C LEU A 37 -6.03 15.84 19.18
N SER A 38 -6.50 14.85 19.93
CA SER A 38 -7.83 14.27 19.74
C SER A 38 -8.94 15.30 20.02
N LEU A 39 -8.81 16.10 21.08
CA LEU A 39 -9.76 17.20 21.39
C LEU A 39 -9.78 18.27 20.30
N GLN A 40 -8.65 18.51 19.64
CA GLN A 40 -8.55 19.44 18.51
C GLN A 40 -9.05 18.86 17.18
N GLY A 41 -9.49 17.59 17.17
CA GLY A 41 -9.94 16.89 15.97
C GLY A 41 -8.82 16.55 14.99
N VAL A 42 -7.57 16.48 15.48
CA VAL A 42 -6.41 16.07 14.69
C VAL A 42 -6.43 14.54 14.54
N SER A 43 -6.27 14.06 13.31
CA SER A 43 -6.14 12.64 13.03
C SER A 43 -4.73 12.16 13.37
N LEU A 44 -4.65 11.18 14.28
CA LEU A 44 -3.43 10.47 14.66
C LEU A 44 -3.18 9.22 13.79
N SER A 45 -3.92 9.06 12.69
CA SER A 45 -3.74 7.91 11.80
C SER A 45 -2.31 7.89 11.22
N GLY A 46 -1.64 6.76 11.42
CA GLY A 46 -0.26 6.54 11.02
C GLY A 46 0.79 7.22 11.90
N ILE A 47 0.41 7.79 13.04
CA ILE A 47 1.33 8.27 14.08
C ILE A 47 1.67 7.12 15.03
N VAL A 48 2.94 6.99 15.37
CA VAL A 48 3.46 6.07 16.36
C VAL A 48 3.16 6.65 17.74
N THR A 49 2.18 6.07 18.43
CA THR A 49 1.70 6.53 19.75
C THR A 49 2.22 5.68 20.90
N SER A 50 3.27 4.89 20.67
CA SER A 50 3.93 4.04 21.67
C SER A 50 5.42 4.03 21.45
N GLU A 51 6.20 3.93 22.52
CA GLU A 51 7.67 3.90 22.44
C GLU A 51 8.21 2.73 21.59
N ASN A 52 7.50 1.60 21.59
CA ASN A 52 7.78 0.46 20.73
C ASN A 52 6.59 0.22 19.81
N ASN A 53 6.85 0.18 18.50
CA ASN A 53 5.85 -0.19 17.51
C ASN A 53 6.40 -1.34 16.65
N PRO A 54 5.76 -2.52 16.66
CA PRO A 54 6.30 -3.70 15.99
C PRO A 54 6.44 -3.50 14.48
N VAL A 55 5.63 -2.63 13.86
CA VAL A 55 5.76 -2.28 12.44
C VAL A 55 7.05 -1.52 12.21
N VAL A 56 7.29 -0.45 12.97
CA VAL A 56 8.48 0.41 12.82
C VAL A 56 9.75 -0.39 13.11
N ASP A 57 9.75 -1.17 14.19
CA ASP A 57 10.88 -2.04 14.57
C ASP A 57 11.21 -3.04 13.46
N THR A 58 10.18 -3.65 12.87
CA THR A 58 10.32 -4.61 11.76
C THR A 58 10.85 -3.93 10.51
N LEU A 59 10.37 -2.72 10.18
CA LEU A 59 10.86 -1.94 9.04
C LEU A 59 12.32 -1.54 9.20
N ASP A 60 12.73 -1.11 10.39
CA ASP A 60 14.12 -0.75 10.66
C ASP A 60 15.06 -1.96 10.62
N LEU A 61 14.60 -3.11 11.12
CA LEU A 61 15.33 -4.36 10.99
C LEU A 61 15.43 -4.81 9.52
N LEU A 62 14.35 -4.70 8.74
CA LEU A 62 14.37 -4.99 7.30
C LEU A 62 15.33 -4.07 6.56
N LYS A 63 15.27 -2.74 6.80
CA LYS A 63 16.20 -1.76 6.20
C LYS A 63 17.66 -2.13 6.44
N ARG A 64 18.01 -2.57 7.67
CA ARG A 64 19.35 -3.07 8.01
C ARG A 64 19.66 -4.45 7.41
N GLY A 65 18.66 -5.33 7.33
CA GLY A 65 18.79 -6.71 6.86
C GLY A 65 18.93 -6.85 5.35
N MET A 66 18.53 -5.83 4.57
CA MET A 66 18.66 -5.82 3.12
C MET A 66 20.12 -5.95 2.64
N GLU A 67 21.08 -5.41 3.39
CA GLU A 67 22.51 -5.55 3.06
C GLU A 67 23.01 -7.00 3.18
N GLY A 68 22.28 -7.86 3.89
CA GLY A 68 22.60 -9.27 4.11
C GLY A 68 21.62 -10.26 3.48
N GLY A 69 20.65 -9.82 2.68
CA GLY A 69 19.64 -10.68 2.04
C GLY A 69 18.70 -11.39 3.02
N LYS A 70 18.52 -10.83 4.23
CA LYS A 70 17.69 -11.41 5.30
C LYS A 70 16.27 -10.89 5.22
N TYR A 71 15.46 -11.58 4.44
CA TYR A 71 14.09 -11.22 4.13
C TYR A 71 13.04 -11.97 4.97
N GLU A 72 13.47 -12.76 5.97
CA GLU A 72 12.60 -13.54 6.86
C GLU A 72 11.57 -12.67 7.59
N LEU A 73 11.92 -11.40 7.82
CA LEU A 73 11.05 -10.41 8.47
C LEU A 73 9.89 -9.93 7.59
N LEU A 74 9.87 -10.25 6.29
CA LEU A 74 8.74 -9.94 5.41
C LEU A 74 7.50 -10.71 5.78
N ASP A 75 7.63 -11.95 6.25
CA ASP A 75 6.49 -12.74 6.74
C ASP A 75 5.88 -12.08 7.98
N ALA A 76 6.73 -11.62 8.89
CA ALA A 76 6.30 -10.90 10.10
C ALA A 76 5.62 -9.57 9.74
N LEU A 77 6.22 -8.78 8.83
CA LEU A 77 5.63 -7.54 8.35
C LEU A 77 4.27 -7.79 7.69
N ASN A 78 4.18 -8.75 6.79
CA ASN A 78 2.93 -9.11 6.13
C ASN A 78 1.87 -9.50 7.16
N HIS A 79 2.21 -10.31 8.17
CA HIS A 79 1.28 -10.68 9.23
C HIS A 79 0.76 -9.48 10.03
N LEU A 80 1.62 -8.49 10.31
CA LEU A 80 1.22 -7.25 10.98
C LEU A 80 0.28 -6.37 10.15
N LEU A 81 0.22 -6.55 8.83
CA LEU A 81 -0.57 -5.75 7.88
C LEU A 81 -1.88 -6.41 7.43
N ILE A 82 -2.06 -7.73 7.64
CA ILE A 82 -3.26 -8.47 7.22
C ILE A 82 -4.51 -8.08 8.05
N ASP A 83 -4.33 -7.58 9.26
CA ASP A 83 -5.46 -7.19 10.11
C ASP A 83 -6.13 -5.92 9.58
N GLU A 84 -7.29 -6.08 8.94
CA GLU A 84 -8.11 -5.03 8.30
C GLU A 84 -8.51 -3.88 9.26
N ALA A 85 -8.47 -4.11 10.57
CA ALA A 85 -8.75 -3.10 11.59
C ALA A 85 -7.49 -2.32 12.03
N SER A 86 -6.31 -2.70 11.56
CA SER A 86 -5.06 -2.24 12.16
C SER A 86 -4.63 -0.85 11.67
N ALA A 87 -4.37 0.04 12.62
CA ALA A 87 -3.65 1.30 12.38
C ALA A 87 -2.25 1.08 11.76
N ASN A 88 -1.78 -0.17 11.72
CA ASN A 88 -0.48 -0.59 11.22
C ASN A 88 -0.28 -0.27 9.74
N VAL A 89 -1.30 -0.39 8.89
CA VAL A 89 -1.17 -0.05 7.45
C VAL A 89 -0.84 1.43 7.29
N ALA A 90 -1.55 2.30 8.02
CA ALA A 90 -1.28 3.74 8.01
C ALA A 90 0.11 4.06 8.59
N ILE A 91 0.51 3.39 9.68
CA ILE A 91 1.85 3.56 10.28
C ILE A 91 2.93 3.11 9.29
N ALA A 92 2.81 1.93 8.72
CA ALA A 92 3.76 1.37 7.76
C ALA A 92 3.92 2.30 6.56
N THR A 93 2.81 2.74 5.96
CA THR A 93 2.82 3.64 4.81
C THR A 93 3.56 4.94 5.13
N ARG A 94 3.28 5.55 6.27
CA ARG A 94 3.95 6.80 6.69
C ARG A 94 5.41 6.62 7.07
N ASN A 95 5.83 5.41 7.41
CA ASN A 95 7.21 5.08 7.78
C ASN A 95 8.04 4.48 6.61
N GLY A 96 7.58 4.70 5.37
CA GLY A 96 8.32 4.35 4.15
C GLY A 96 8.33 2.86 3.82
N ALA A 97 7.35 2.10 4.33
CA ALA A 97 7.24 0.67 4.04
C ALA A 97 7.03 0.40 2.54
N LEU A 98 6.32 1.29 1.85
CA LEU A 98 5.98 1.11 0.44
C LEU A 98 7.22 1.16 -0.46
N GLU A 99 8.04 2.20 -0.32
CA GLU A 99 9.31 2.34 -1.05
C GLU A 99 10.25 1.19 -0.75
N LEU A 100 10.31 0.78 0.52
CA LEU A 100 11.12 -0.35 0.95
C LEU A 100 10.68 -1.66 0.27
N LEU A 101 9.38 -1.96 0.27
CA LEU A 101 8.83 -3.18 -0.32
C LEU A 101 8.95 -3.19 -1.85
N ILE A 102 8.84 -2.04 -2.51
CA ILE A 102 9.08 -1.93 -3.96
C ILE A 102 10.54 -2.29 -4.27
N ARG A 103 11.48 -1.73 -3.52
CA ARG A 103 12.92 -2.03 -3.67
C ARG A 103 13.20 -3.51 -3.44
N ILE A 104 12.70 -4.07 -2.34
CA ILE A 104 12.82 -5.50 -2.02
C ILE A 104 12.22 -6.36 -3.14
N SER A 105 11.03 -6.03 -3.64
CA SER A 105 10.39 -6.79 -4.72
C SER A 105 11.23 -6.78 -6.00
N SER A 106 11.91 -5.66 -6.29
CA SER A 106 12.87 -5.56 -7.40
C SER A 106 14.09 -6.45 -7.19
N ASP A 107 14.62 -6.54 -5.97
CA ASP A 107 15.77 -7.40 -5.64
C ASP A 107 15.39 -8.89 -5.67
N LEU A 108 14.16 -9.22 -5.24
CA LEU A 108 13.65 -10.58 -5.14
C LEU A 108 13.13 -11.16 -6.46
N GLN A 109 12.92 -10.33 -7.49
CA GLN A 109 12.36 -10.80 -8.76
C GLN A 109 13.28 -11.80 -9.47
N GLN A 110 14.59 -11.82 -9.17
CA GLN A 110 15.51 -12.80 -9.72
C GLN A 110 15.58 -14.05 -8.83
N GLY A 111 14.94 -15.15 -9.27
CA GLY A 111 15.19 -16.48 -8.70
C GLY A 111 14.12 -17.04 -7.74
N ALA A 112 12.83 -16.70 -7.94
CA ALA A 112 11.70 -17.28 -7.20
C ALA A 112 11.93 -17.33 -5.68
N HIS A 113 12.29 -16.19 -5.10
CA HIS A 113 12.66 -16.11 -3.70
C HIS A 113 11.48 -16.45 -2.77
N PRO A 114 11.67 -17.22 -1.68
CA PRO A 114 10.57 -17.67 -0.81
C PRO A 114 9.74 -16.53 -0.20
N TYR A 115 10.34 -15.36 -0.01
CA TYR A 115 9.66 -14.21 0.62
C TYR A 115 9.05 -13.22 -0.38
N LEU A 116 9.14 -13.46 -1.69
CA LEU A 116 8.53 -12.59 -2.70
C LEU A 116 7.01 -12.52 -2.53
N LEU A 117 6.38 -13.66 -2.18
CA LEU A 117 4.94 -13.72 -1.91
C LEU A 117 4.53 -12.76 -0.78
N SER A 118 5.27 -12.76 0.32
CA SER A 118 4.99 -11.90 1.48
C SER A 118 5.25 -10.43 1.18
N ALA A 119 6.28 -10.12 0.36
CA ALA A 119 6.51 -8.76 -0.12
C ALA A 119 5.32 -8.25 -0.94
N LEU A 120 4.82 -9.06 -1.89
CA LEU A 120 3.69 -8.69 -2.76
C LEU A 120 2.38 -8.53 -1.98
N ASN A 121 2.11 -9.41 -1.02
CA ASN A 121 0.93 -9.30 -0.16
C ASN A 121 0.97 -8.02 0.68
N ALA A 122 2.10 -7.74 1.33
CA ALA A 122 2.29 -6.51 2.09
C ALA A 122 2.14 -5.27 1.19
N LEU A 123 2.71 -5.32 -0.02
CA LEU A 123 2.63 -4.23 -0.98
C LEU A 123 1.18 -3.95 -1.42
N ALA A 124 0.38 -4.99 -1.68
CA ALA A 124 -1.03 -4.85 -2.01
C ALA A 124 -1.83 -4.18 -0.87
N SER A 125 -1.57 -4.58 0.39
CA SER A 125 -2.22 -3.97 1.56
C SER A 125 -1.88 -2.49 1.76
N LEU A 126 -0.69 -2.04 1.36
CA LEU A 126 -0.29 -0.64 1.47
C LEU A 126 -0.85 0.25 0.35
N LEU A 127 -1.36 -0.32 -0.74
CA LEU A 127 -1.93 0.42 -1.87
C LEU A 127 -3.43 0.67 -1.66
N HIS A 128 -3.74 1.64 -0.82
CA HIS A 128 -5.12 1.88 -0.35
C HIS A 128 -5.63 3.30 -0.60
N ASP A 129 -4.77 4.22 -1.06
CA ASP A 129 -5.15 5.60 -1.34
C ASP A 129 -4.34 6.23 -2.49
N LEU A 130 -4.69 7.46 -2.87
CA LEU A 130 -4.01 8.15 -3.96
C LEU A 130 -2.54 8.46 -3.64
N GLU A 131 -2.20 8.70 -2.37
CA GLU A 131 -0.83 9.02 -1.97
C GLU A 131 0.10 7.81 -2.09
N SER A 132 -0.32 6.66 -1.58
CA SER A 132 0.39 5.38 -1.71
C SER A 132 0.54 4.97 -3.18
N THR A 133 -0.51 5.06 -3.98
CA THR A 133 -0.44 4.72 -5.41
C THR A 133 0.50 5.66 -6.20
N GLU A 134 0.59 6.93 -5.82
CA GLU A 134 1.54 7.90 -6.39
C GLU A 134 3.01 7.59 -6.03
N VAL A 135 3.28 7.21 -4.79
CA VAL A 135 4.60 6.73 -4.36
C VAL A 135 4.99 5.47 -5.13
N PHE A 136 4.06 4.53 -5.28
CA PHE A 136 4.28 3.31 -6.06
C PHE A 136 4.63 3.60 -7.52
N ARG A 137 3.92 4.53 -8.17
CA ARG A 137 4.23 4.96 -9.53
C ARG A 137 5.63 5.58 -9.65
N LYS A 138 6.00 6.47 -8.73
CA LYS A 138 7.29 7.19 -8.76
C LYS A 138 8.50 6.27 -8.54
N ASN A 139 8.31 5.17 -7.82
CA ASN A 139 9.38 4.22 -7.50
C ASN A 139 9.44 3.02 -8.47
N ASP A 140 8.93 3.18 -9.70
CA ASP A 140 8.97 2.15 -10.75
C ASP A 140 8.18 0.85 -10.43
N GLY A 141 7.27 0.92 -9.44
CA GLY A 141 6.45 -0.19 -9.01
C GLY A 141 5.74 -0.93 -10.15
N PRO A 142 5.07 -0.25 -11.09
CA PRO A 142 4.39 -0.91 -12.20
C PRO A 142 5.31 -1.78 -13.07
N ASN A 143 6.51 -1.29 -13.40
CA ASN A 143 7.48 -2.04 -14.22
C ASN A 143 8.00 -3.26 -13.46
N ILE A 144 8.27 -3.12 -12.16
CA ILE A 144 8.71 -4.22 -11.30
C ILE A 144 7.64 -5.33 -11.25
N ILE A 145 6.36 -4.99 -11.05
CA ILE A 145 5.28 -5.97 -11.01
C ILE A 145 5.09 -6.67 -12.36
N VAL A 146 5.16 -5.92 -13.46
CA VAL A 146 5.07 -6.48 -14.82
C VAL A 146 6.26 -7.38 -15.12
N SER A 147 7.45 -7.05 -14.62
CA SER A 147 8.64 -7.90 -14.73
C SER A 147 8.44 -9.22 -13.96
N ILE A 148 7.94 -9.17 -12.72
CA ILE A 148 7.61 -10.37 -11.91
C ILE A 148 6.58 -11.26 -12.62
N LEU A 149 5.53 -10.66 -13.21
CA LEU A 149 4.53 -11.39 -14.00
C LEU A 149 5.13 -12.01 -15.29
N ASN A 150 6.25 -11.46 -15.79
CA ASN A 150 6.95 -11.93 -16.99
C ASN A 150 8.08 -12.92 -16.74
N ASP A 151 8.59 -13.02 -15.51
CA ASP A 151 9.73 -13.89 -15.18
C ASP A 151 9.42 -15.40 -15.28
N GLY A 152 8.21 -15.77 -15.72
CA GLY A 152 7.83 -17.16 -15.92
C GLY A 152 7.53 -17.91 -14.62
N SER A 153 7.31 -17.19 -13.51
CA SER A 153 6.81 -17.77 -12.27
C SER A 153 5.46 -18.45 -12.52
N THR A 154 5.45 -19.78 -12.50
CA THR A 154 4.23 -20.58 -12.58
C THR A 154 3.57 -20.77 -11.22
N ASN A 155 4.08 -20.12 -10.16
CA ASN A 155 3.50 -20.23 -8.82
C ASN A 155 2.20 -19.42 -8.76
N PRO A 156 1.03 -20.07 -8.62
CA PRO A 156 -0.26 -19.38 -8.68
C PRO A 156 -0.43 -18.37 -7.53
N SER A 157 0.20 -18.59 -6.38
CA SER A 157 0.17 -17.66 -5.26
C SER A 157 0.92 -16.36 -5.58
N ILE A 158 2.11 -16.45 -6.20
CA ILE A 158 2.88 -15.26 -6.60
C ILE A 158 2.11 -14.48 -7.67
N LEU A 159 1.54 -15.19 -8.66
CA LEU A 159 0.72 -14.57 -9.69
C LEU A 159 -0.51 -13.90 -9.09
N ASN A 160 -1.22 -14.58 -8.18
CA ASN A 160 -2.38 -14.01 -7.49
C ASN A 160 -2.02 -12.72 -6.74
N SER A 161 -0.95 -12.74 -5.96
CA SER A 161 -0.51 -11.57 -5.21
C SER A 161 -0.01 -10.44 -6.12
N ALA A 162 0.68 -10.75 -7.22
CA ALA A 162 1.10 -9.74 -8.20
C ALA A 162 -0.12 -9.08 -8.87
N PHE A 163 -1.14 -9.86 -9.26
CA PHE A 163 -2.39 -9.29 -9.78
C PHE A 163 -3.19 -8.53 -8.71
N SER A 164 -3.12 -8.95 -7.44
CA SER A 164 -3.68 -8.19 -6.31
C SER A 164 -3.02 -6.81 -6.18
N VAL A 165 -1.68 -6.72 -6.35
CA VAL A 165 -0.97 -5.43 -6.40
C VAL A 165 -1.45 -4.59 -7.59
N VAL A 166 -1.61 -5.17 -8.78
CA VAL A 166 -2.15 -4.44 -9.95
C VAL A 166 -3.53 -3.88 -9.67
N ALA A 167 -4.43 -4.70 -9.12
CA ALA A 167 -5.79 -4.30 -8.76
C ALA A 167 -5.79 -3.16 -7.73
N ALA A 168 -5.03 -3.31 -6.64
CA ALA A 168 -4.92 -2.30 -5.59
C ALA A 168 -4.34 -0.98 -6.13
N ALA A 169 -3.27 -1.05 -6.93
CA ALA A 169 -2.64 0.11 -7.54
C ALA A 169 -3.55 0.87 -8.53
N ALA A 170 -4.35 0.13 -9.30
CA ALA A 170 -5.21 0.69 -10.34
C ALA A 170 -6.55 1.22 -9.82
N THR A 171 -6.98 0.80 -8.63
CA THR A 171 -8.27 1.21 -8.05
C THR A 171 -8.31 2.72 -7.81
N GLY A 172 -9.23 3.43 -8.47
CA GLY A 172 -9.36 4.89 -8.32
C GLY A 172 -8.23 5.69 -8.99
N ASN A 173 -7.33 5.05 -9.76
CA ASN A 173 -6.15 5.70 -10.35
C ASN A 173 -6.03 5.41 -11.85
N GLU A 174 -6.69 6.24 -12.66
CA GLU A 174 -6.71 6.14 -14.13
C GLU A 174 -5.31 6.24 -14.76
N VAL A 175 -4.38 7.00 -14.15
CA VAL A 175 -3.00 7.11 -14.67
C VAL A 175 -2.28 5.77 -14.56
N LEU A 176 -2.46 5.05 -13.45
CA LEU A 176 -1.88 3.72 -13.29
C LEU A 176 -2.58 2.67 -14.17
N LYS A 177 -3.89 2.78 -14.39
CA LYS A 177 -4.60 1.92 -15.36
C LYS A 177 -3.99 2.05 -16.76
N GLU A 178 -3.87 3.28 -17.27
CA GLU A 178 -3.28 3.54 -18.59
C GLU A 178 -1.86 2.98 -18.68
N LEU A 179 -1.04 3.22 -17.65
CA LEU A 179 0.33 2.74 -17.61
C LEU A 179 0.43 1.20 -17.59
N PHE A 180 -0.45 0.50 -16.84
CA PHE A 180 -0.50 -0.97 -16.89
C PHE A 180 -0.94 -1.51 -18.26
N MET A 181 -1.85 -0.82 -18.94
CA MET A 181 -2.27 -1.18 -20.31
C MET A 181 -1.14 -0.96 -21.33
N ASP A 182 -0.35 0.10 -21.17
CA ASP A 182 0.84 0.33 -21.98
C ASP A 182 1.90 -0.76 -21.77
N LEU A 183 2.06 -1.21 -20.53
CA LEU A 183 2.93 -2.33 -20.13
C LEU A 183 2.38 -3.71 -20.48
N LYS A 184 1.24 -3.79 -21.18
CA LYS A 184 0.64 -5.04 -21.69
C LYS A 184 0.20 -6.02 -20.61
N VAL A 185 -0.29 -5.52 -19.48
CA VAL A 185 -0.88 -6.38 -18.42
C VAL A 185 -2.07 -7.18 -18.93
N ASP A 186 -2.84 -6.65 -19.87
CA ASP A 186 -3.94 -7.36 -20.55
C ASP A 186 -3.46 -8.64 -21.26
N HIS A 187 -2.32 -8.59 -21.94
CA HIS A 187 -1.71 -9.78 -22.54
C HIS A 187 -1.26 -10.78 -21.48
N LEU A 188 -0.74 -10.31 -20.35
CA LEU A 188 -0.32 -11.16 -19.23
C LEU A 188 -1.51 -11.86 -18.57
N ILE A 189 -2.62 -11.16 -18.37
CA ILE A 189 -3.87 -11.73 -17.87
C ILE A 189 -4.32 -12.89 -18.76
N VAL A 190 -4.39 -12.66 -20.08
CA VAL A 190 -4.82 -13.70 -21.03
C VAL A 190 -3.85 -14.88 -21.06
N ARG A 191 -2.53 -14.63 -21.01
CA ARG A 191 -1.51 -15.68 -20.93
C ARG A 191 -1.70 -16.52 -19.67
N THR A 192 -1.77 -15.87 -18.51
CA THR A 192 -1.89 -16.56 -17.22
C THR A 192 -3.17 -17.38 -17.11
N LEU A 193 -4.32 -16.88 -17.60
CA LEU A 193 -5.58 -17.64 -17.64
C LEU A 193 -5.50 -18.89 -18.51
N ARG A 194 -4.74 -18.84 -19.62
CA ARG A 194 -4.53 -20.01 -20.50
C ARG A 194 -3.61 -21.05 -19.86
N GLU A 195 -2.58 -20.59 -19.15
CA GLU A 195 -1.56 -21.47 -18.55
C GLU A 195 -2.03 -22.08 -17.22
N ASN A 196 -2.86 -21.38 -16.45
CA ASN A 196 -3.29 -21.78 -15.10
C ASN A 196 -4.79 -22.16 -15.05
N THR A 197 -5.21 -23.07 -15.91
CA THR A 197 -6.62 -23.49 -16.02
C THR A 197 -7.14 -24.36 -14.88
N LYS A 198 -6.26 -24.90 -14.03
CA LYS A 198 -6.62 -25.85 -12.96
C LYS A 198 -6.69 -25.24 -11.57
N GLU A 199 -5.79 -24.30 -11.27
CA GLU A 199 -5.76 -23.56 -10.01
C GLU A 199 -6.18 -22.13 -10.36
N GLY A 200 -7.44 -21.80 -10.09
CA GLY A 200 -7.97 -20.46 -10.38
C GLY A 200 -7.19 -19.41 -9.60
N ILE A 201 -6.93 -18.27 -10.25
CA ILE A 201 -6.25 -17.11 -9.66
C ILE A 201 -7.28 -15.98 -9.57
N PRO A 202 -7.99 -15.82 -8.42
CA PRO A 202 -9.12 -14.89 -8.31
C PRO A 202 -8.75 -13.45 -8.65
N CYS A 203 -7.59 -12.97 -8.19
CA CYS A 203 -7.20 -11.57 -8.36
C CYS A 203 -6.95 -11.17 -9.83
N ILE A 204 -6.85 -12.13 -10.77
CA ILE A 204 -6.84 -11.82 -12.21
C ILE A 204 -8.16 -11.16 -12.62
N TYR A 205 -9.29 -11.68 -12.13
CA TYR A 205 -10.60 -11.14 -12.47
C TYR A 205 -10.79 -9.76 -11.86
N ASP A 206 -10.34 -9.55 -10.62
CA ASP A 206 -10.38 -8.25 -9.97
C ASP A 206 -9.55 -7.22 -10.74
N ALA A 207 -8.30 -7.57 -11.09
CA ALA A 207 -7.43 -6.71 -11.89
C ALA A 207 -8.06 -6.39 -13.25
N LEU A 208 -8.63 -7.38 -13.94
CA LEU A 208 -9.31 -7.18 -15.21
C LEU A 208 -10.52 -6.23 -15.08
N CYS A 209 -11.37 -6.44 -14.08
CA CYS A 209 -12.52 -5.60 -13.81
C CYS A 209 -12.12 -4.15 -13.53
N ILE A 210 -11.11 -3.94 -12.67
CA ILE A 210 -10.64 -2.61 -12.29
C ILE A 210 -9.99 -1.88 -13.47
N LEU A 211 -9.17 -2.57 -14.28
CA LEU A 211 -8.50 -1.98 -15.43
C LEU A 211 -9.49 -1.60 -16.55
N LEU A 212 -10.59 -2.33 -16.71
CA LEU A 212 -11.59 -2.08 -17.76
C LEU A 212 -12.74 -1.17 -17.34
N THR A 213 -12.93 -0.96 -16.04
CA THR A 213 -13.97 -0.07 -15.52
C THR A 213 -13.39 1.34 -15.45
N SER A 214 -13.98 2.29 -16.19
CA SER A 214 -13.66 3.71 -15.98
C SER A 214 -14.18 4.16 -14.62
N ASP A 215 -13.34 4.82 -13.81
CA ASP A 215 -13.74 5.39 -12.52
C ASP A 215 -14.50 6.73 -12.68
N ASP A 216 -14.68 7.20 -13.92
CA ASP A 216 -15.36 8.44 -14.24
C ASP A 216 -16.88 8.29 -14.08
N ASN A 217 -17.39 8.62 -12.89
CA ASN A 217 -18.82 8.71 -12.57
C ASN A 217 -19.56 9.86 -13.29
N ARG A 218 -19.00 10.41 -14.37
CA ARG A 218 -19.70 11.34 -15.27
C ARG A 218 -20.71 10.60 -16.14
N VAL A 219 -21.69 9.97 -15.50
CA VAL A 219 -22.94 9.59 -16.13
C VAL A 219 -23.63 10.90 -16.54
N VAL A 220 -23.52 11.23 -17.82
CA VAL A 220 -24.35 12.12 -18.64
C VAL A 220 -25.64 12.63 -17.97
N ALA A 221 -25.53 13.65 -17.11
CA ALA A 221 -26.65 14.46 -16.64
C ALA A 221 -27.04 15.57 -17.65
N SER A 222 -26.80 15.36 -18.95
CA SER A 222 -27.08 16.35 -20.01
C SER A 222 -28.06 15.86 -21.09
N GLN A 223 -28.82 14.79 -20.82
CA GLN A 223 -29.95 14.38 -21.65
C GLN A 223 -31.26 14.47 -20.85
N VAL A 224 -31.52 15.63 -20.23
CA VAL A 224 -32.90 16.02 -19.92
C VAL A 224 -33.37 16.86 -21.10
N SER A 225 -33.93 16.19 -22.11
CA SER A 225 -34.74 16.83 -23.13
C SER A 225 -35.85 17.62 -22.43
N THR A 226 -35.71 18.95 -22.41
CA THR A 226 -36.84 19.84 -22.18
C THR A 226 -37.83 19.64 -23.32
N PRO A 227 -39.08 19.19 -23.08
CA PRO A 227 -40.08 19.25 -24.13
C PRO A 227 -40.43 20.73 -24.33
N ASN A 228 -40.25 21.19 -25.56
CA ASN A 228 -40.70 22.49 -26.03
C ASN A 228 -42.18 22.69 -25.68
N LYS A 229 -42.49 23.81 -25.01
CA LYS A 229 -43.84 24.34 -24.96
C LYS A 229 -44.30 24.65 -26.39
N SER A 230 -45.48 24.16 -26.75
CA SER A 230 -46.34 24.71 -27.81
C SER A 230 -47.76 24.62 -27.33
#